data_AF-A0A2P4T1Y5-F1
#
_entry.id   AF-A0A2P4T1Y5-F1
#
_cell.length_a   1.000
_cell.length_b   1.000
_cell.length_c   1.000
_cell.angle_alpha   90.00
_cell.angle_beta   90.00
_cell.angle_gamma   90.00
#
_symmetry.space_group_name_H-M   'P 1'
#
loop_
_entity.id
_entity.type
_entity.pdbx_description
1 polymer ?
#
loop_
_entity_poly.entity_id
_entity_poly.type
_entity_poly.pdbx_seq_one_letter_code
_entity_poly.pdbx_strand_id
1 'polypeptide(L)'
;NICKIKTSSSPEVPVSSCGDGLESLRKRSMIQDEKKQMVANIEKQLEEARELLEQMELEVREIPPQSRGMYSSRMRSYKQEMGKLEADFEVCMALLGEQWLPEENNF
;
A
#
# COMPACT_ATOMS: atom_id res chain seq x y z
N ASN A 1 -23.49 67.90 -13.01
CA ASN A 1 -22.79 66.77 -12.34
C ASN A 1 -23.75 65.58 -12.32
N ILE A 2 -24.01 64.84 -13.42
CA ILE A 2 -23.14 63.86 -14.12
C ILE A 2 -22.59 62.83 -13.11
N CYS A 3 -22.92 61.53 -13.12
CA CYS A 3 -23.34 60.62 -14.21
C CYS A 3 -24.65 59.86 -13.93
N LYS A 4 -25.52 59.78 -14.96
CA LYS A 4 -26.49 58.68 -15.12
C LYS A 4 -25.74 57.50 -15.76
N ILE A 5 -25.75 56.34 -15.12
CA ILE A 5 -25.36 55.09 -15.80
C ILE A 5 -26.62 54.24 -15.91
N LYS A 6 -27.25 54.31 -17.07
CA LYS A 6 -28.15 53.28 -17.57
C LYS A 6 -27.34 52.54 -18.62
N THR A 7 -26.85 51.36 -18.28
CA THR A 7 -26.47 50.35 -19.27
C THR A 7 -27.40 49.17 -19.04
N SER A 8 -28.43 49.14 -19.88
CA SER A 8 -29.17 47.96 -20.25
C SER A 8 -28.22 46.81 -20.59
N SER A 9 -28.65 45.58 -20.27
CA SER A 9 -28.05 44.30 -20.67
C SER A 9 -26.61 44.04 -20.20
N SER A 10 -26.43 43.72 -18.93
CA SER A 10 -25.38 42.78 -18.54
C SER A 10 -25.93 41.38 -18.72
N PRO A 11 -25.36 40.51 -19.59
CA PRO A 11 -25.62 39.09 -19.47
C PRO A 11 -25.10 38.66 -18.10
N GLU A 12 -25.97 38.06 -17.30
CA GLU A 12 -25.54 37.29 -16.15
C GLU A 12 -24.58 36.23 -16.67
N VAL A 13 -23.28 36.44 -16.47
CA VAL A 13 -22.32 35.35 -16.65
C VAL A 13 -22.73 34.28 -15.64
N PRO A 14 -23.05 33.05 -16.07
CA PRO A 14 -23.23 31.99 -15.10
C PRO A 14 -21.89 31.86 -14.39
N VAL A 15 -21.87 32.12 -13.08
CA VAL A 15 -20.79 31.66 -12.19
C VAL A 15 -20.94 30.14 -12.18
N SER A 16 -20.42 29.49 -13.21
CA SER A 16 -20.44 28.03 -13.33
C SER A 16 -19.02 27.53 -13.43
N SER A 17 -18.70 26.72 -12.42
CA SER A 17 -17.52 25.89 -12.25
C SER A 17 -16.19 26.59 -11.98
N CYS A 18 -16.04 27.03 -10.73
CA CYS A 18 -14.76 26.89 -10.01
C CYS A 18 -14.83 25.76 -8.95
N GLY A 19 -15.88 24.92 -8.98
CA GLY A 19 -16.13 23.86 -7.99
C GLY A 19 -15.42 22.53 -8.27
N ASP A 20 -15.05 22.26 -9.52
CA ASP A 20 -14.55 20.93 -9.93
C ASP A 20 -13.08 20.68 -9.58
N GLY A 21 -12.30 21.74 -9.31
CA GLY A 21 -10.88 21.64 -8.96
C GLY A 21 -10.64 21.13 -7.54
N LEU A 22 -11.42 21.60 -6.57
CA LEU A 22 -11.25 21.22 -5.16
C LEU A 22 -11.73 19.79 -4.90
N GLU A 23 -12.81 19.36 -5.54
CA GLU A 23 -13.25 17.96 -5.48
C GLU A 23 -12.24 17.01 -6.11
N SER A 24 -11.62 17.40 -7.22
CA SER A 24 -10.60 16.59 -7.90
C SER A 24 -9.32 16.44 -7.07
N LEU A 25 -8.90 17.51 -6.38
CA LEU A 25 -7.80 17.46 -5.43
C LEU A 25 -8.15 16.62 -4.20
N ARG A 26 -9.37 16.74 -3.68
CA ARG A 26 -9.86 15.93 -2.55
C ARG A 26 -9.92 14.45 -2.89
N LYS A 27 -10.45 14.08 -4.06
CA LYS A 27 -10.47 12.70 -4.56
C LYS A 27 -9.06 12.14 -4.70
N ARG A 28 -8.12 12.93 -5.25
CA ARG A 28 -6.71 12.53 -5.34
C ARG A 28 -6.08 12.28 -3.97
N SER A 29 -6.36 13.15 -3.00
CA SER A 29 -5.89 12.98 -1.61
C SER A 29 -6.43 11.70 -0.98
N MET A 30 -7.73 11.42 -1.13
CA MET A 30 -8.35 10.22 -0.56
C MET A 30 -7.76 8.94 -1.17
N ILE A 31 -7.54 8.90 -2.49
CA ILE A 31 -6.89 7.76 -3.16
C ILE A 31 -5.46 7.56 -2.63
N GLN A 32 -4.74 8.65 -2.35
CA GLN A 32 -3.39 8.58 -1.80
C GLN A 32 -3.39 8.03 -0.36
N ASP A 33 -4.39 8.39 0.45
CA ASP A 33 -4.53 7.89 1.82
C ASP A 33 -4.96 6.40 1.84
N GLU A 34 -5.87 6.00 0.95
CA GLU A 34 -6.25 4.59 0.77
C GLU A 34 -5.05 3.74 0.34
N LYS A 35 -4.25 4.23 -0.62
CA LYS A 35 -3.00 3.58 -1.05
C LYS A 35 -2.04 3.39 0.12
N LYS A 36 -1.80 4.44 0.92
CA LYS A 36 -0.91 4.35 2.09
C LYS A 36 -1.42 3.35 3.12
N GLN A 37 -2.72 3.33 3.38
CA GLN A 37 -3.31 2.36 4.31
C GLN A 37 -3.16 0.93 3.80
N MET A 38 -3.35 0.70 2.49
CA MET A 38 -3.13 -0.62 1.89
C MET A 38 -1.67 -1.06 2.02
N VAL A 39 -0.71 -0.18 1.73
CA VAL A 39 0.73 -0.45 1.91
C VAL A 39 1.03 -0.85 3.35
N ALA A 40 0.59 -0.05 4.34
CA ALA A 40 0.81 -0.35 5.75
C ALA A 40 0.17 -1.69 6.19
N ASN A 41 -0.99 -2.02 5.64
CA ASN A 41 -1.65 -3.30 5.94
C ASN A 41 -0.86 -4.48 5.36
N ILE A 42 -0.33 -4.35 4.13
CA ILE A 42 0.47 -5.39 3.49
C ILE A 42 1.80 -5.57 4.23
N GLU A 43 2.48 -4.49 4.59
CA GLU A 43 3.71 -4.54 5.39
C GLU A 43 3.49 -5.28 6.70
N LYS A 44 2.41 -4.96 7.41
CA LYS A 44 2.03 -5.66 8.64
C LYS A 44 1.78 -7.15 8.41
N GLN A 45 1.08 -7.52 7.33
CA GLN A 45 0.82 -8.93 7.00
C GLN A 45 2.09 -9.69 6.62
N LEU A 46 3.03 -9.04 5.94
CA LEU A 46 4.33 -9.62 5.64
C LEU A 46 5.10 -9.89 6.93
N GLU A 47 5.09 -8.96 7.88
CA GLU A 47 5.74 -9.14 9.17
C GLU A 47 5.13 -10.30 9.97
N GLU A 48 3.80 -10.33 10.12
CA GLU A 48 3.10 -11.43 10.81
C GLU A 48 3.40 -12.79 10.15
N ALA A 49 3.52 -12.83 8.82
CA ALA A 49 3.89 -14.05 8.10
C ALA A 49 5.35 -14.47 8.34
N ARG A 50 6.29 -13.51 8.43
CA ARG A 50 7.70 -13.78 8.80
C ARG A 50 7.79 -14.39 10.19
N GLU A 51 7.17 -13.74 11.18
CA GLU A 51 7.16 -14.20 12.57
C GLU A 51 6.57 -15.63 12.67
N LEU A 52 5.49 -15.90 11.94
CA LEU A 52 4.90 -17.24 11.91
C LEU A 52 5.84 -18.27 11.29
N LEU A 53 6.54 -17.94 10.19
CA LEU A 53 7.49 -18.85 9.56
C LEU A 53 8.70 -19.14 10.46
N GLU A 54 9.17 -18.15 11.21
CA GLU A 54 10.22 -18.33 12.21
C GLU A 54 9.75 -19.29 13.31
N GLN A 55 8.55 -19.08 13.86
CA GLN A 55 7.97 -19.97 14.87
C GLN A 55 7.82 -21.41 14.34
N MET A 56 7.30 -21.57 13.13
CA MET A 56 7.17 -22.90 12.54
C MET A 56 8.54 -23.54 12.30
N GLU A 57 9.59 -22.79 11.96
CA GLU A 57 10.94 -23.33 11.82
C GLU A 57 11.48 -23.83 13.17
N LEU A 58 11.24 -23.10 14.26
CA LEU A 58 11.58 -23.54 15.61
C LEU A 58 10.86 -24.85 15.95
N GLU A 59 9.56 -24.94 15.70
CA GLU A 59 8.78 -26.18 15.92
C GLU A 59 9.33 -27.36 15.10
N VAL A 60 9.65 -27.15 13.82
CA VAL A 60 10.19 -28.19 12.95
C VAL A 60 11.55 -28.71 13.44
N ARG A 61 12.36 -27.87 14.09
CA ARG A 61 13.62 -28.29 14.70
C ARG A 61 13.41 -29.22 15.89
N GLU A 62 12.30 -29.08 16.61
CA GLU A 62 11.92 -29.94 17.74
C GLU A 62 11.34 -31.29 17.29
N ILE A 63 10.80 -31.39 16.07
CA ILE A 63 10.24 -32.65 15.54
C ILE A 63 11.33 -33.74 15.42
N PRO A 64 11.10 -34.99 15.83
CA PRO A 64 12.05 -36.08 15.67
C PRO A 64 12.47 -36.33 14.21
N PRO A 65 13.73 -36.75 13.94
CA PRO A 65 14.23 -36.93 12.57
C PRO A 65 13.39 -37.88 11.70
N GLN A 66 12.75 -38.89 12.29
CA GLN A 66 11.95 -39.88 11.56
C GLN A 66 10.70 -39.29 10.91
N SER A 67 10.11 -38.24 11.49
CA SER A 67 8.89 -37.59 11.01
C SER A 67 9.13 -36.21 10.41
N ARG A 68 10.31 -35.61 10.61
CA ARG A 68 10.64 -34.24 10.21
C ARG A 68 10.62 -34.00 8.69
N GLY A 69 10.90 -35.02 7.88
CA GLY A 69 11.13 -34.87 6.44
C GLY A 69 10.01 -34.16 5.67
N MET A 70 8.75 -34.49 5.96
CA MET A 70 7.59 -33.84 5.35
C MET A 70 7.51 -32.35 5.71
N TYR A 71 7.71 -32.02 6.99
CA TYR A 71 7.63 -30.66 7.49
C TYR A 71 8.77 -29.80 6.95
N SER A 72 10.00 -30.32 6.88
CA SER A 72 11.13 -29.62 6.25
C SER A 72 10.88 -29.30 4.77
N SER A 73 10.20 -30.19 4.05
CA SER A 73 9.85 -29.92 2.65
C SER A 73 8.84 -28.79 2.53
N ARG A 74 7.79 -28.78 3.35
CA ARG A 74 6.79 -27.71 3.36
C ARG A 74 7.39 -26.37 3.80
N MET A 75 8.27 -26.39 4.81
CA MET A 75 8.96 -25.21 5.30
C MET A 75 9.79 -24.53 4.19
N ARG A 76 10.50 -25.33 3.39
CA ARG A 76 11.24 -24.81 2.22
C ARG A 76 10.32 -24.15 1.21
N SER A 77 9.18 -24.78 0.89
CA SER A 77 8.20 -24.19 -0.03
C SER A 77 7.63 -22.87 0.50
N TYR A 78 7.29 -22.80 1.80
CA TYR A 78 6.77 -21.57 2.38
C TYR A 78 7.80 -20.44 2.41
N LYS A 79 9.07 -20.73 2.73
CA LYS A 79 10.15 -19.75 2.63
C LYS A 79 10.34 -19.21 1.21
N GLN A 80 10.21 -20.09 0.21
CA GLN A 80 10.28 -19.68 -1.20
C GLN A 80 9.12 -18.78 -1.59
N GLU A 81 7.89 -19.14 -1.23
CA GLU A 81 6.70 -18.31 -1.51
C GLU A 81 6.77 -16.97 -0.76
N MET A 82 7.30 -16.96 0.46
CA MET A 82 7.52 -15.72 1.21
C MET A 82 8.50 -14.78 0.49
N GLY A 83 9.66 -15.30 0.06
CA GLY A 83 10.62 -14.50 -0.71
C GLY A 83 10.05 -13.98 -2.03
N LYS A 84 9.16 -14.74 -2.68
CA LYS A 84 8.43 -14.28 -3.86
C LYS A 84 7.45 -13.15 -3.51
N LEU A 85 6.69 -13.29 -2.43
CA LEU A 85 5.74 -12.28 -2.00
C LEU A 85 6.43 -10.94 -1.64
N GLU A 86 7.60 -11.02 -1.02
CA GLU A 86 8.44 -9.85 -0.72
C GLU A 86 8.95 -9.17 -2.01
N ALA A 87 9.43 -9.95 -2.98
CA ALA A 87 9.86 -9.41 -4.27
C ALA A 87 8.70 -8.78 -5.05
N ASP A 88 7.53 -9.43 -5.06
CA ASP A 88 6.33 -8.90 -5.70
C ASP A 88 5.89 -7.59 -5.02
N PHE A 89 6.01 -7.51 -3.69
CA PHE A 89 5.71 -6.29 -2.93
C PHE A 89 6.72 -5.17 -3.20
N GLU A 90 8.01 -5.48 -3.26
CA GLU A 90 9.07 -4.53 -3.64
C GLU A 90 8.81 -3.93 -5.03
N VAL A 91 8.46 -4.77 -6.01
CA VAL A 91 8.07 -4.32 -7.35
C VAL A 91 6.83 -3.42 -7.29
N CYS A 92 5.82 -3.77 -6.49
CA CYS A 92 4.64 -2.92 -6.30
C CYS A 92 5.04 -1.56 -5.72
N MET A 93 5.89 -1.53 -4.69
CA MET A 93 6.35 -0.28 -4.05
C MET A 93 7.15 0.60 -5.02
N ALA A 94 8.03 0.01 -5.82
CA ALA A 94 8.76 0.71 -6.87
C ALA A 94 7.84 1.34 -7.92
N LEU A 95 6.80 0.62 -8.37
CA LEU A 95 5.78 1.14 -9.29
C LEU A 95 4.95 2.28 -8.67
N LEU A 96 4.77 2.22 -7.36
CA LEU A 96 4.09 3.24 -6.58
C LEU A 96 4.96 4.49 -6.32
N GLY A 97 6.24 4.47 -6.71
CA GLY A 97 7.20 5.55 -6.46
C GLY A 97 7.60 5.68 -4.98
N GLU A 98 7.30 4.67 -4.17
CA GLU A 98 7.65 4.60 -2.76
C GLU A 98 8.91 3.75 -2.63
N GLN A 99 9.93 4.25 -1.93
CA GLN A 99 11.11 3.44 -1.64
C GLN A 99 10.80 2.56 -0.43
N TRP A 100 10.57 1.27 -0.67
CA TRP A 100 10.51 0.30 0.41
C TRP A 100 11.93 -0.01 0.85
N LEU A 101 12.24 0.32 2.11
CA LEU A 101 13.44 -0.14 2.77
C LEU A 101 12.99 -1.29 3.68
N PRO A 102 13.32 -2.55 3.37
CA PRO A 102 13.16 -3.61 4.38
C PRO A 102 13.88 -3.14 5.63
N GLU A 103 13.28 -3.31 6.82
CA GLU A 103 14.09 -3.21 8.04
C GLU A 103 15.19 -4.27 7.91
N GLU A 104 16.43 -3.81 7.73
CA GLU A 104 17.58 -4.69 7.61
C GLU A 104 17.73 -5.48 8.92
N ASN A 105 17.62 -6.80 8.80
CA ASN A 105 18.17 -7.82 9.69
C ASN A 105 17.56 -7.93 11.10
N ASN A 106 16.84 -9.03 11.28
CA ASN A 106 17.18 -9.98 12.34
C ASN A 106 16.86 -11.41 11.89
N PHE A 107 17.87 -12.12 11.35
CA PHE A 107 18.17 -13.58 11.46
C PHE A 107 18.94 -14.15 10.26
#